data_AF-A0A959EXS0-F1
#
_entry.id   AF-A0A959EXS0-F1
#
_cell.length_a   1.000
_cell.length_b   1.000
_cell.length_c   1.000
_cell.angle_alpha   90.00
_cell.angle_beta   90.00
_cell.angle_gamma   90.00
#
_symmetry.space_group_name_H-M   'P 1'
#
loop_
_entity.id
_entity.type
_entity.pdbx_description
1 polymer ?
#
loop_
_entity_poly.entity_id
_entity_poly.type
_entity_poly.pdbx_seq_one_letter_code
_entity_poly.pdbx_strand_id
1 'polypeptide(L)'
;MKSHSGFRLLPFFALLGLVAAFFSGCGNQGGAGQGTGALAGDVASQVYVPPGQYDEFYAFLSGGFSGQVSVYGLPSGRLLRVIPVFSVDAEKGYGFNEETKPMLNTSFGFVPWDDAHHP
;
A
#
# COMPACT_ATOMS: atom_id res chain seq x y z
N MET A 1 82.79 12.46 17.14
CA MET A 1 81.44 11.97 17.48
C MET A 1 80.48 12.53 16.44
N LYS A 2 80.10 11.74 15.42
CA LYS A 2 79.30 12.18 14.26
C LYS A 2 77.85 11.77 14.47
N SER A 3 76.99 12.78 14.57
CA SER A 3 75.55 12.66 14.75
C SER A 3 74.88 12.12 13.48
N HIS A 4 74.19 10.98 13.60
CA HIS A 4 73.31 10.44 12.56
C HIS A 4 71.90 10.29 13.14
N SER A 5 71.08 11.34 13.05
CA SER A 5 69.68 11.34 13.56
C SER A 5 68.67 11.87 12.54
N GLY A 6 68.93 11.73 11.24
CA GLY A 6 68.07 12.28 10.17
C GLY A 6 67.19 11.29 9.40
N PHE A 7 67.40 9.97 9.52
CA PHE A 7 66.84 9.01 8.56
C PHE A 7 65.58 8.24 9.03
N ARG A 8 65.06 8.53 10.23
CA ARG A 8 63.94 7.76 10.82
C ARG A 8 62.54 8.41 10.67
N LEU A 9 62.44 9.66 10.21
CA LEU A 9 61.14 10.36 10.05
C LEU A 9 60.51 10.21 8.66
N LEU A 10 61.29 9.95 7.60
CA LEU A 10 60.75 9.80 6.23
C LEU A 10 59.72 8.66 6.05
N PRO A 11 59.87 7.45 6.63
CA PRO A 11 58.87 6.39 6.41
C PRO A 11 57.55 6.67 7.12
N PHE A 12 57.56 7.49 8.18
CA PHE A 12 56.37 7.83 8.94
C PHE A 12 55.47 8.82 8.19
N PHE A 13 56.06 9.81 7.51
CA PHE A 13 55.32 10.73 6.64
C PHE A 13 54.81 10.05 5.36
N ALA A 14 55.56 9.10 4.80
CA ALA A 14 55.12 8.32 3.65
C ALA A 14 53.90 7.42 3.98
N LEU A 15 53.88 6.82 5.17
CA LEU A 15 52.76 6.00 5.64
C LEU A 15 51.51 6.85 5.93
N LEU A 16 51.67 8.04 6.51
CA LEU A 16 50.57 8.97 6.77
C LEU A 16 49.92 9.48 5.48
N GLY A 17 50.72 9.76 4.45
CA GLY A 17 50.22 10.16 3.14
C GLY A 17 49.45 9.06 2.41
N LEU A 18 49.86 7.80 2.57
CA LEU A 18 49.22 6.65 1.95
C LEU A 18 47.87 6.30 2.62
N VAL A 19 47.75 6.51 3.93
CA VAL A 19 46.48 6.38 4.67
C VAL A 19 45.51 7.50 4.31
N ALA A 20 45.98 8.73 4.14
CA ALA A 20 45.14 9.86 3.70
C ALA A 20 44.58 9.64 2.28
N ALA A 21 45.38 9.07 1.36
CA ALA A 21 44.94 8.73 0.02
C ALA A 21 43.86 7.62 0.00
N PHE A 22 43.90 6.70 0.96
CA PHE A 22 42.87 5.66 1.11
C PHE A 22 41.52 6.22 1.60
N PHE A 23 41.52 7.26 2.44
CA PHE A 23 40.28 7.92 2.90
C PHE A 23 39.66 8.83 1.84
N SER A 24 40.43 9.40 0.92
CA SER A 24 39.89 10.19 -0.21
C SER A 24 39.32 9.33 -1.35
N GLY A 25 39.55 8.01 -1.36
CA GLY A 25 38.97 7.08 -2.34
C GLY A 25 37.53 6.64 -2.03
N CYS A 26 37.06 6.85 -0.79
CA CYS A 26 35.69 6.57 -0.36
C CYS A 26 35.00 7.89 0.04
N GLY A 27 34.57 8.69 -0.94
CA GLY A 27 33.85 9.92 -0.60
C GLY A 27 33.47 10.87 -1.73
N ASN A 28 33.65 10.53 -3.00
CA ASN A 28 33.20 11.41 -4.08
C ASN A 28 32.61 10.64 -5.27
N GLN A 29 31.45 10.03 -5.07
CA GLN A 29 30.48 9.83 -6.16
C GLN A 29 29.52 11.02 -6.17
N GLY A 30 30.06 12.18 -6.55
CA GLY A 30 29.24 13.20 -7.17
C GLY A 30 28.78 12.68 -8.53
N GLY A 31 27.47 12.48 -8.69
CA GLY A 31 26.82 12.41 -9.99
C GLY A 31 27.05 11.15 -10.82
N ALA A 32 26.56 10.00 -10.35
CA ALA A 32 26.22 8.88 -11.22
C ALA A 32 24.81 8.42 -10.86
N GLY A 33 23.85 8.72 -11.75
CA GLY A 33 22.47 8.24 -11.76
C GLY A 33 21.95 7.70 -10.43
N GLN A 34 21.29 8.57 -9.66
CA GLN A 34 20.16 8.14 -8.82
C GLN A 34 19.12 7.57 -9.78
N GLY A 35 19.32 6.32 -10.19
CA GLY A 35 18.26 5.50 -10.69
C GLY A 35 17.21 5.52 -9.60
N THR A 36 16.07 6.13 -9.90
CA THR A 36 14.81 5.89 -9.22
C THR A 36 14.51 4.41 -9.41
N GLY A 37 15.21 3.56 -8.66
CA GLY A 37 14.92 2.14 -8.56
C GLY A 37 13.50 1.99 -8.05
N ALA A 38 12.91 0.80 -8.21
CA ALA A 38 11.58 0.45 -7.74
C ALA A 38 11.32 0.70 -6.22
N LEU A 39 12.32 1.21 -5.48
CA LEU A 39 12.28 1.63 -4.08
C LEU A 39 12.11 3.15 -3.89
N ALA A 40 12.10 3.96 -4.97
CA ALA A 40 11.98 5.42 -4.89
C ALA A 40 10.53 5.91 -4.76
N GLY A 41 9.54 5.07 -5.09
CA GLY A 41 8.13 5.36 -4.91
C GLY A 41 7.60 4.64 -3.68
N ASP A 42 7.15 5.38 -2.67
CA ASP A 42 6.40 4.81 -1.56
C ASP A 42 5.02 4.37 -2.07
N VAL A 43 4.89 3.11 -2.50
CA VAL A 43 3.63 2.54 -2.98
C VAL A 43 2.54 2.61 -1.90
N ALA A 44 2.92 2.58 -0.61
CA ALA A 44 1.96 2.69 0.48
C ALA A 44 1.30 4.08 0.52
N SER A 45 2.03 5.14 0.15
CA SER A 45 1.47 6.50 0.06
C SER A 45 0.30 6.62 -0.93
N GLN A 46 0.24 5.76 -1.96
CA GLN A 46 -0.80 5.82 -3.00
C GLN A 46 -2.18 5.34 -2.52
N VAL A 47 -2.22 4.49 -1.48
CA VAL A 47 -3.45 3.93 -0.90
C VAL A 47 -3.75 4.51 0.49
N TYR A 48 -2.86 5.34 1.02
CA TYR A 48 -3.02 5.89 2.36
C TYR A 48 -3.97 7.09 2.36
N VAL A 49 -5.10 6.94 3.06
CA VAL A 49 -6.06 8.03 3.32
C VAL A 49 -6.15 8.25 4.84
N PRO A 50 -5.68 9.39 5.36
CA PRO A 50 -5.59 9.63 6.80
C PRO A 50 -6.97 9.80 7.46
N PRO A 51 -7.07 9.62 8.79
CA PRO A 51 -8.32 9.82 9.52
C PRO A 51 -8.90 11.23 9.31
N GLY A 52 -10.22 11.30 9.08
CA GLY A 52 -10.93 12.55 8.84
C GLY A 52 -10.89 13.04 7.38
N GLN A 53 -10.19 12.34 6.48
CA GLN A 53 -10.24 12.59 5.05
C GLN A 53 -11.12 11.57 4.32
N TYR A 54 -11.61 11.95 3.15
CA TYR A 54 -12.46 11.13 2.32
C TYR A 54 -11.66 10.39 1.23
N ASP A 55 -12.18 9.24 0.84
CA ASP A 55 -11.82 8.60 -0.42
C ASP A 55 -12.33 9.43 -1.60
N GLU A 56 -11.65 9.33 -2.74
CA GLU A 56 -11.98 10.09 -3.95
C GLU A 56 -13.12 9.45 -4.73
N PHE A 57 -13.16 8.11 -4.77
CA PHE A 57 -14.16 7.36 -5.53
C PHE A 57 -14.89 6.34 -4.67
N TYR A 58 -16.14 6.09 -5.06
CA TYR A 58 -16.89 4.91 -4.62
C TYR A 58 -16.74 3.82 -5.67
N ALA A 59 -16.39 2.62 -5.22
CA ALA A 59 -16.39 1.42 -6.04
C ALA A 59 -17.55 0.52 -5.60
N PHE A 60 -18.52 0.33 -6.50
CA PHE A 60 -19.59 -0.64 -6.34
C PHE A 60 -19.10 -1.97 -6.90
N LEU A 61 -18.92 -2.95 -6.03
CA LEU A 61 -18.35 -4.25 -6.37
C LEU A 61 -19.36 -5.36 -6.13
N SER A 62 -19.35 -6.31 -7.06
CA SER A 62 -20.11 -7.56 -6.98
C SER A 62 -19.74 -8.30 -5.69
N GLY A 63 -20.76 -8.76 -4.96
CA GLY A 63 -20.58 -9.75 -3.88
C GLY A 63 -20.53 -11.19 -4.40
N GLY A 64 -20.70 -11.38 -5.71
CA GLY A 64 -20.83 -12.68 -6.35
C GLY A 64 -21.92 -13.51 -5.68
N PHE A 65 -21.59 -14.76 -5.39
CA PHE A 65 -22.42 -15.71 -4.63
C PHE A 65 -22.79 -15.27 -3.20
N SER A 66 -22.36 -14.11 -2.71
CA SER A 66 -22.97 -13.55 -1.49
C SER A 66 -24.35 -12.94 -1.77
N GLY A 67 -24.67 -12.63 -3.04
CA GLY A 67 -25.91 -11.99 -3.46
C GLY A 67 -26.04 -10.53 -3.05
N GLN A 68 -24.96 -9.90 -2.57
CA GLN A 68 -24.97 -8.52 -2.08
C GLN A 68 -24.11 -7.62 -2.96
N VAL A 69 -24.25 -6.30 -2.82
CA VAL A 69 -23.35 -5.32 -3.44
C VAL A 69 -22.53 -4.64 -2.36
N SER A 70 -21.23 -4.57 -2.55
CA SER A 70 -20.31 -3.91 -1.61
C SER A 70 -19.88 -2.56 -2.15
N VAL A 71 -19.77 -1.57 -1.26
CA VAL A 71 -19.33 -0.21 -1.58
C VAL A 71 -17.99 0.00 -0.89
N TYR A 72 -16.95 0.19 -1.69
CA TYR A 72 -15.61 0.49 -1.24
C TYR A 72 -15.24 1.94 -1.51
N GLY A 73 -14.38 2.52 -0.67
CA GLY A 73 -13.70 3.79 -0.95
C GLY A 73 -12.36 3.55 -1.64
N LEU A 74 -12.06 4.30 -2.70
CA LEU A 74 -10.75 4.31 -3.36
C LEU A 74 -10.06 5.67 -3.19
N PRO A 75 -8.73 5.70 -2.94
CA PRO A 75 -7.79 4.59 -3.06
C PRO A 75 -7.61 3.73 -1.80
N SER A 76 -8.29 4.02 -0.69
CA SER A 76 -8.02 3.33 0.58
C SER A 76 -8.37 1.84 0.60
N GLY A 77 -9.25 1.39 -0.29
CA GLY A 77 -9.73 0.01 -0.34
C GLY A 77 -10.59 -0.38 0.87
N ARG A 78 -11.10 0.59 1.64
CA ARG A 78 -11.94 0.32 2.81
C ARG A 78 -13.38 0.00 2.39
N LEU A 79 -13.96 -1.03 3.00
CA LEU A 79 -15.39 -1.32 2.88
C LEU A 79 -16.20 -0.27 3.64
N LEU A 80 -17.05 0.46 2.93
CA LEU A 80 -17.92 1.49 3.49
C LEU A 80 -19.32 0.95 3.78
N ARG A 81 -19.85 0.10 2.91
CA ARG A 81 -21.19 -0.47 3.07
C ARG A 81 -21.34 -1.81 2.34
N VAL A 82 -22.19 -2.67 2.89
CA VAL A 82 -22.78 -3.79 2.17
C VAL A 82 -24.27 -3.52 2.00
N ILE A 83 -24.75 -3.61 0.77
CA ILE A 83 -26.14 -3.38 0.37
C ILE A 83 -26.76 -4.76 0.05
N PRO A 84 -27.78 -5.20 0.80
CA PRO A 84 -28.45 -6.45 0.52
C PRO A 84 -29.31 -6.33 -0.75
N VAL A 85 -29.23 -7.34 -1.62
CA VAL A 85 -29.95 -7.35 -2.91
C VAL A 85 -30.65 -8.68 -3.14
N PHE A 86 -29.89 -9.76 -3.33
CA PHE A 86 -30.42 -11.08 -3.68
C PHE A 86 -30.34 -12.10 -2.54
N SER A 87 -29.86 -11.70 -1.37
CA SER A 87 -29.78 -12.56 -0.19
C SER A 87 -30.36 -11.89 1.05
N VAL A 88 -30.88 -12.70 1.96
CA VAL A 88 -31.35 -12.21 3.27
C VAL A 88 -30.20 -11.62 4.08
N ASP A 89 -30.47 -10.54 4.80
CA ASP A 89 -29.51 -9.89 5.70
C ASP A 89 -30.19 -9.63 7.06
N ALA A 90 -29.84 -10.46 8.04
CA ALA A 90 -30.42 -10.39 9.37
C ALA A 90 -29.94 -9.18 10.19
N GLU A 91 -28.74 -8.67 9.91
CA GLU A 91 -28.21 -7.47 10.58
C GLU A 91 -29.08 -6.25 10.23
N LYS A 92 -29.55 -6.18 8.98
CA LYS A 92 -30.34 -5.07 8.45
C LYS A 92 -31.85 -5.34 8.39
N GLY A 93 -32.27 -6.57 8.70
CA GLY A 93 -33.66 -7.03 8.58
C GLY A 93 -34.15 -7.22 7.13
N TYR A 94 -33.24 -7.23 6.14
CA TYR A 94 -33.61 -7.41 4.73
C TYR A 94 -34.05 -8.85 4.48
N GLY A 95 -35.27 -9.01 3.97
CA GLY A 95 -35.93 -10.30 3.84
C GLY A 95 -36.67 -10.75 5.11
N PHE A 96 -36.61 -9.96 6.20
CA PHE A 96 -37.30 -10.25 7.46
C PHE A 96 -38.39 -9.21 7.78
N ASN A 97 -38.21 -7.95 7.39
CA ASN A 97 -39.21 -6.90 7.57
C ASN A 97 -40.27 -6.96 6.46
N GLU A 98 -41.52 -6.57 6.76
CA GLU A 98 -42.64 -6.62 5.81
C GLU A 98 -42.36 -5.82 4.53
N GLU A 99 -41.60 -4.74 4.63
CA GLU A 99 -41.22 -3.89 3.50
C GLU A 99 -40.22 -4.57 2.55
N THR A 100 -39.48 -5.58 3.03
CA THR A 100 -38.36 -6.21 2.29
C THR A 100 -38.62 -7.67 1.94
N LYS A 101 -39.53 -8.37 2.63
CA LYS A 101 -39.93 -9.74 2.26
C LYS A 101 -40.33 -9.87 0.78
N PRO A 102 -41.12 -8.93 0.19
CA PRO A 102 -41.50 -9.04 -1.22
C PRO A 102 -40.32 -8.90 -2.18
N MET A 103 -39.20 -8.28 -1.77
CA MET A 103 -38.05 -8.05 -2.64
C MET A 103 -37.31 -9.34 -3.03
N LEU A 104 -37.50 -10.42 -2.27
CA LEU A 104 -36.92 -11.74 -2.52
C LEU A 104 -37.92 -12.72 -3.15
N ASN A 105 -39.07 -12.24 -3.61
CA ASN A 105 -40.04 -13.05 -4.35
C ASN A 105 -39.84 -12.89 -5.86
N THR A 106 -39.73 -14.03 -6.53
CA THR A 106 -39.70 -14.14 -8.00
C THR A 106 -41.07 -14.62 -8.50
N SER A 107 -41.22 -14.69 -9.83
CA SER A 107 -42.39 -15.35 -10.45
C SER A 107 -42.56 -16.83 -10.04
N PHE A 108 -41.52 -17.44 -9.45
CA PHE A 108 -41.51 -18.83 -8.98
C PHE A 108 -41.57 -18.95 -7.46
N GLY A 109 -41.80 -17.83 -6.75
CA GLY A 109 -41.87 -17.78 -5.30
C GLY A 109 -40.60 -17.23 -4.65
N PHE A 110 -40.50 -17.46 -3.35
CA PHE A 110 -39.42 -16.92 -2.51
C PHE A 110 -38.07 -17.57 -2.81
N VAL A 111 -37.06 -16.74 -3.06
CA VAL A 111 -35.67 -17.15 -3.27
C VAL A 111 -34.79 -16.37 -2.30
N PRO A 112 -34.29 -17.00 -1.21
CA PRO A 112 -33.58 -16.29 -0.14
C PRO A 112 -32.12 -15.93 -0.47
N TRP A 113 -31.64 -16.30 -1.67
CA TRP A 113 -30.23 -16.21 -2.07
C TRP A 113 -30.04 -16.36 -3.58
N ASP A 114 -29.16 -15.55 -4.18
CA ASP A 114 -28.69 -15.65 -5.58
C ASP A 114 -27.30 -14.98 -5.76
N ASP A 115 -26.79 -14.91 -6.98
CA ASP A 115 -25.52 -14.29 -7.38
C ASP A 115 -25.68 -12.84 -7.88
N ALA A 116 -24.92 -11.90 -7.30
CA ALA A 116 -24.84 -10.52 -7.77
C ALA A 116 -23.65 -10.34 -8.73
N HIS A 117 -23.86 -10.44 -10.05
CA HIS A 117 -22.74 -10.52 -11.00
C HIS A 117 -22.16 -9.16 -11.44
N HIS A 118 -22.95 -8.28 -12.07
CA HIS A 118 -22.50 -6.99 -12.62
C HIS A 118 -23.28 -5.82 -12.01
N PRO A 119 -22.70 -5.08 -11.04
CA PRO A 119 -23.31 -3.89 -10.45
C PRO A 119 -23.01 -2.60 -11.23
#